data_AF-A0A1E5G036-F1
#
_entry.id   AF-A0A1E5G036-F1
#
_cell.length_a   1.000
_cell.length_b   1.000
_cell.length_c   1.000
_cell.angle_alpha   90.00
_cell.angle_beta   90.00
_cell.angle_gamma   90.00
#
_symmetry.space_group_name_H-M   'P 1'
#
loop_
_entity.id
_entity.type
_entity.pdbx_description
1 polymer ?
#
loop_
_entity_poly.entity_id
_entity_poly.type
_entity_poly.pdbx_seq_one_letter_code
_entity_poly.pdbx_strand_id
1 'polypeptide(L)'
;MYSVTTPMLLNSIYEISFWSNIQYEHTIVFTETIDNIPEAQKNKLVAMRKEWKSIHEKAVEIRDKIGEKYQPYPESDWFDAVWKLVLEAEKLNKEFIELLIELGKLYPDNDTIQLLVHHVYEESGYFMRILATIKKLMSV
;
A
#
# COMPACT_ATOMS: atom_id res chain seq x y z
N MET A 1 -26.20 14.43 -4.91
CA MET A 1 -24.84 14.17 -5.39
C MET A 1 -23.93 14.56 -4.23
N TYR A 2 -23.38 13.58 -3.52
CA TYR A 2 -22.60 13.84 -2.31
C TYR A 2 -21.16 14.12 -2.76
N SER A 3 -20.70 15.37 -2.67
CA SER A 3 -19.31 15.72 -2.95
C SER A 3 -18.40 15.09 -1.88
N VAL A 4 -17.29 14.47 -2.30
CA VAL A 4 -16.22 14.06 -1.38
C VAL A 4 -15.78 15.28 -0.58
N THR A 5 -15.83 15.17 0.74
CA THR A 5 -15.44 16.27 1.65
C THR A 5 -13.96 16.20 1.99
N THR A 6 -13.34 17.33 2.34
CA THR A 6 -11.94 17.38 2.80
C THR A 6 -11.62 16.37 3.92
N PRO A 7 -12.48 16.18 4.95
CA PRO A 7 -12.26 15.13 5.96
C PRO A 7 -12.22 13.71 5.41
N MET A 8 -13.05 13.39 4.41
CA MET A 8 -13.06 12.06 3.77
C MET A 8 -11.79 11.83 2.95
N LEU A 9 -11.32 12.86 2.25
CA LEU A 9 -10.07 12.81 1.49
C LEU A 9 -8.85 12.66 2.42
N LEU A 10 -8.85 13.42 3.53
CA LEU A 10 -7.84 13.29 4.58
C LEU A 10 -7.81 11.87 5.16
N ASN A 11 -8.96 11.30 5.52
CA ASN A 11 -8.99 9.93 6.04
C ASN A 11 -8.46 8.91 5.01
N SER A 12 -8.82 9.09 3.74
CA SER A 12 -8.35 8.22 2.65
C SER A 12 -6.83 8.26 2.51
N ILE A 13 -6.22 9.46 2.58
CA ILE A 13 -4.77 9.59 2.46
C ILE A 13 -4.03 9.11 3.72
N TYR A 14 -4.64 9.23 4.91
CA TYR A 14 -4.11 8.64 6.15
C TYR A 14 -3.99 7.12 6.03
N GLU A 15 -5.05 6.46 5.55
CA GLU A 15 -5.05 5.00 5.35
C GLU A 15 -3.99 4.57 4.33
N ILE A 16 -3.90 5.26 3.18
CA ILE A 16 -2.88 4.95 2.16
C ILE A 16 -1.47 5.13 2.74
N SER A 17 -1.22 6.22 3.46
CA SER A 17 0.07 6.50 4.11
C SER A 17 0.44 5.42 5.12
N PHE A 18 -0.50 5.03 5.98
CA PHE A 18 -0.29 3.99 6.98
C PHE A 18 0.04 2.63 6.33
N TRP A 19 -0.84 2.15 5.45
CA TRP A 19 -0.69 0.82 4.87
C TRP A 19 0.50 0.72 3.92
N SER A 20 0.81 1.77 3.15
CA SER A 20 2.01 1.77 2.30
C SER A 20 3.30 1.67 3.12
N ASN A 21 3.36 2.25 4.33
CA ASN A 21 4.49 2.06 5.24
C ASN A 21 4.57 0.62 5.77
N ILE A 22 3.44 0.05 6.19
CA ILE A 22 3.38 -1.35 6.64
C ILE A 22 3.85 -2.30 5.52
N GLN A 23 3.37 -2.11 4.29
CA GLN A 23 3.80 -2.95 3.17
C GLN A 23 5.29 -2.74 2.82
N TYR A 24 5.79 -1.50 2.92
CA TYR A 24 7.23 -1.22 2.83
C TYR A 24 8.03 -2.03 3.86
N GLU A 25 7.62 -2.00 5.13
CA GLU A 25 8.27 -2.73 6.23
C GLU A 25 8.25 -4.24 5.99
N HIS A 26 7.14 -4.80 5.51
CA HIS A 26 7.06 -6.23 5.17
C HIS A 26 8.09 -6.65 4.14
N THR A 27 8.37 -5.82 3.13
CA THR A 27 9.44 -6.14 2.17
C THR A 27 10.83 -6.22 2.81
N ILE A 28 11.05 -5.53 3.94
CA ILE A 28 12.28 -5.60 4.72
C ILE A 28 12.28 -6.88 5.54
N VAL A 29 11.21 -7.11 6.29
CA VAL A 29 11.04 -8.30 7.13
C VAL A 29 11.27 -9.58 6.34
N PHE A 30 10.69 -9.72 5.14
CA PHE A 30 10.94 -10.89 4.30
C PHE A 30 12.42 -11.03 3.92
N THR A 31 13.08 -9.96 3.48
CA THR A 31 14.48 -10.03 3.08
C THR A 31 15.46 -10.27 4.23
N GLU A 32 15.07 -9.96 5.46
CA GLU A 32 15.89 -10.15 6.66
C GLU A 32 15.60 -11.47 7.38
N THR A 33 14.38 -12.02 7.21
CA THR A 33 13.95 -13.24 7.91
C THR A 33 14.16 -14.49 7.09
N ILE A 34 14.00 -14.42 5.77
CA ILE A 34 14.12 -15.60 4.90
C ILE A 34 15.56 -15.73 4.41
N ASP A 35 16.24 -16.76 4.89
CA ASP A 35 17.54 -17.16 4.35
C ASP A 35 17.40 -17.75 2.94
N ASN A 36 18.36 -17.44 2.08
CA ASN A 36 18.46 -18.00 0.72
C ASN A 36 17.22 -17.77 -0.16
N ILE A 37 16.57 -16.60 -0.09
CA ILE A 37 15.53 -16.21 -1.05
C ILE A 37 16.10 -16.32 -2.48
N PRO A 38 15.42 -17.01 -3.41
CA PRO A 38 15.87 -17.05 -4.79
C PRO A 38 15.94 -15.63 -5.37
N GLU A 39 16.98 -15.37 -6.15
CA GLU A 39 17.34 -14.02 -6.60
C GLU A 39 16.20 -13.28 -7.32
N ALA A 40 15.35 -14.00 -8.05
CA ALA A 40 14.18 -13.43 -8.70
C ALA A 40 13.18 -12.84 -7.69
N GLN A 41 12.80 -13.58 -6.65
CA GLN A 41 11.89 -13.12 -5.59
C GLN A 41 12.54 -12.02 -4.75
N LYS A 42 13.83 -12.13 -4.45
CA LYS A 42 14.58 -11.10 -3.74
C LYS A 42 14.56 -9.76 -4.50
N ASN A 43 14.78 -9.80 -5.81
CA ASN A 43 14.72 -8.60 -6.66
C ASN A 43 13.31 -8.01 -6.72
N LYS A 44 12.25 -8.85 -6.77
CA LYS A 44 10.86 -8.37 -6.65
C LYS A 44 10.63 -7.65 -5.31
N LEU A 45 11.05 -8.23 -4.18
CA LEU A 45 10.93 -7.60 -2.85
C LEU A 45 11.66 -6.24 -2.80
N VAL A 46 12.88 -6.17 -3.34
CA VAL A 46 13.66 -4.92 -3.36
C VAL A 46 13.04 -3.86 -4.28
N ALA A 47 12.46 -4.25 -5.41
CA ALA A 47 11.75 -3.33 -6.30
C ALA A 47 10.48 -2.81 -5.61
N MET A 48 9.63 -3.70 -5.11
CA MET A 48 8.41 -3.36 -4.39
C MET A 48 8.69 -2.47 -3.17
N ARG A 49 9.80 -2.68 -2.45
CA ARG A 49 10.23 -1.80 -1.35
C ARG A 49 10.33 -0.34 -1.79
N LYS A 50 10.98 -0.10 -2.94
CA LYS A 50 11.16 1.26 -3.46
C LYS A 50 9.84 1.87 -3.88
N GLU A 51 8.97 1.07 -4.49
CA GLU A 51 7.65 1.51 -4.93
C GLU A 51 6.73 1.82 -3.74
N TRP A 52 6.69 0.96 -2.71
CA TRP A 52 5.95 1.22 -1.47
C TRP A 52 6.43 2.47 -0.75
N LYS A 53 7.75 2.65 -0.65
CA LYS A 53 8.34 3.85 -0.08
C LYS A 53 7.91 5.10 -0.85
N SER A 54 7.92 5.04 -2.18
CA SER A 54 7.47 6.16 -3.02
C SER A 54 5.99 6.48 -2.82
N ILE A 55 5.12 5.46 -2.74
CA ILE A 55 3.69 5.66 -2.45
C ILE A 55 3.51 6.30 -1.06
N HIS A 56 4.23 5.82 -0.05
CA HIS A 56 4.18 6.36 1.30
C HIS A 56 4.60 7.84 1.33
N GLU A 57 5.74 8.17 0.74
CA GLU A 57 6.26 9.54 0.69
C GLU A 57 5.29 10.50 -0.01
N LYS A 58 4.74 10.09 -1.17
CA LYS A 58 3.70 10.87 -1.87
C LYS A 58 2.44 11.04 -1.02
N ALA A 59 2.01 10.00 -0.31
CA ALA A 59 0.82 10.05 0.54
C ALA A 59 1.00 11.01 1.72
N VAL A 60 2.18 10.97 2.36
CA VAL A 60 2.57 11.91 3.42
C VAL A 60 2.58 13.34 2.89
N GLU A 61 3.20 13.57 1.73
CA GLU A 61 3.26 14.91 1.12
C GLU A 61 1.86 15.47 0.84
N ILE A 62 0.97 14.66 0.26
CA ILE A 62 -0.42 15.08 0.00
C ILE A 62 -1.17 15.34 1.30
N ARG A 63 -1.04 14.45 2.29
CA ARG A 63 -1.67 14.63 3.61
C ARG A 63 -1.26 15.94 4.25
N ASP A 64 0.03 16.23 4.25
CA ASP A 64 0.58 17.43 4.89
C ASP A 64 0.06 18.69 4.17
N LYS A 65 0.02 18.69 2.84
CA LYS A 65 -0.53 19.82 2.05
C LYS A 65 -2.04 20.02 2.22
N ILE A 66 -2.83 18.95 2.36
CA ILE A 66 -4.28 19.08 2.65
C ILE A 66 -4.50 19.58 4.09
N GLY A 67 -3.65 19.18 5.03
CA GLY A 67 -3.69 19.60 6.44
C GLY A 67 -3.29 21.07 6.66
N GLU A 68 -2.55 21.68 5.72
CA GLU A 68 -2.19 23.09 5.76
C GLU A 68 -3.41 23.99 5.56
N LYS A 69 -3.81 24.66 6.64
CA LYS A 69 -5.05 25.45 6.80
C LYS A 69 -5.23 26.66 5.85
N TYR A 70 -4.31 26.90 4.91
CA TYR A 70 -4.23 28.13 4.11
C TYR A 70 -3.92 27.92 2.61
N GLN A 71 -4.01 26.71 2.07
CA GLN A 71 -3.71 26.46 0.66
C GLN A 71 -4.91 26.79 -0.27
N PRO A 72 -4.75 27.65 -1.29
CA PRO A 72 -5.76 27.95 -2.29
C PRO A 72 -5.73 26.92 -3.45
N TYR A 73 -5.58 25.63 -3.13
CA TYR A 73 -5.61 24.59 -4.16
C TYR A 73 -7.06 24.20 -4.47
N PRO A 74 -7.44 24.06 -5.76
CA PRO A 74 -8.73 23.51 -6.12
C PRO A 74 -8.87 22.09 -5.54
N GLU A 75 -10.02 21.79 -4.91
CA GLU A 75 -10.29 20.45 -4.36
C GLU A 75 -10.17 19.33 -5.41
N SER A 76 -10.35 19.65 -6.70
CA SER A 76 -10.19 18.72 -7.83
C SER A 76 -8.77 18.18 -7.97
N ASP A 77 -7.75 18.99 -7.68
CA ASP A 77 -6.35 18.58 -7.89
C ASP A 77 -5.91 17.57 -6.83
N TRP A 78 -6.42 17.72 -5.61
CA TRP A 78 -6.19 16.76 -4.53
C TRP A 78 -6.92 15.45 -4.76
N PHE A 79 -8.15 15.53 -5.28
CA PHE A 79 -8.91 14.35 -5.64
C PHE A 79 -8.16 13.50 -6.67
N ASP A 80 -7.68 14.10 -7.76
CA ASP A 80 -6.94 13.37 -8.80
C ASP A 80 -5.63 12.78 -8.27
N ALA A 81 -4.94 13.50 -7.40
CA ALA A 81 -3.70 13.02 -6.79
C ALA A 81 -3.95 11.79 -5.89
N VAL A 82 -4.98 11.84 -5.04
CA VAL A 82 -5.36 10.70 -4.18
C VAL A 82 -5.85 9.53 -5.03
N TRP A 83 -6.65 9.79 -6.07
CA TRP A 83 -7.14 8.73 -6.95
C TRP A 83 -5.99 7.97 -7.62
N LYS A 84 -4.99 8.69 -8.14
CA LYS A 84 -3.78 8.07 -8.71
C LYS A 84 -3.05 7.19 -7.70
N LEU A 85 -2.87 7.66 -6.47
CA LEU A 85 -2.24 6.86 -5.42
C LEU A 85 -3.02 5.60 -5.07
N VAL A 86 -4.36 5.68 -5.04
CA VAL A 86 -5.21 4.52 -4.80
C VAL A 86 -5.01 3.47 -5.88
N LEU A 87 -4.92 3.87 -7.16
CA LEU A 87 -4.68 2.96 -8.27
C LEU A 87 -3.25 2.37 -8.25
N GLU A 88 -2.24 3.19 -7.95
CA GLU A 88 -0.85 2.73 -7.78
C GLU A 88 -0.75 1.70 -6.66
N ALA A 89 -1.30 2.00 -5.48
CA ALA A 89 -1.31 1.10 -4.33
C ALA A 89 -2.11 -0.18 -4.60
N GLU A 90 -3.26 -0.09 -5.28
CA GLU A 90 -4.07 -1.27 -5.62
C GLU A 90 -3.29 -2.22 -6.54
N LYS A 91 -2.63 -1.67 -7.56
CA LYS A 91 -1.83 -2.46 -8.49
C LYS A 91 -0.67 -3.15 -7.75
N LEU A 92 0.11 -2.39 -7.00
CA LEU A 92 1.28 -2.91 -6.30
C LEU A 92 0.91 -3.94 -5.23
N ASN A 93 -0.22 -3.75 -4.53
CA ASN A 93 -0.68 -4.70 -3.52
C ASN A 93 -1.13 -6.03 -4.13
N LYS A 94 -1.73 -6.02 -5.33
CA LYS A 94 -2.05 -7.26 -6.06
C LYS A 94 -0.77 -8.02 -6.44
N GLU A 95 0.20 -7.32 -6.99
CA GLU A 95 1.50 -7.91 -7.33
C GLU A 95 2.21 -8.44 -6.07
N PHE A 96 2.11 -7.74 -4.94
CA PHE A 96 2.68 -8.19 -3.69
C PHE A 96 1.99 -9.46 -3.16
N ILE A 97 0.66 -9.54 -3.22
CA ILE A 97 -0.10 -10.75 -2.88
C ILE A 97 0.35 -11.95 -3.71
N GLU A 98 0.57 -11.79 -5.01
CA GLU A 98 1.09 -12.86 -5.87
C GLU A 98 2.48 -13.32 -5.42
N LEU A 99 3.36 -12.38 -5.05
CA LEU A 99 4.68 -12.69 -4.51
C LEU A 99 4.60 -13.43 -3.17
N LEU A 100 3.67 -13.08 -2.29
CA LEU A 100 3.45 -13.79 -1.02
C LEU A 100 3.08 -15.25 -1.26
N ILE A 101 2.20 -15.51 -2.25
CA ILE A 101 1.83 -16.88 -2.65
C ILE A 101 3.04 -17.63 -3.21
N GLU A 102 3.87 -16.99 -4.03
CA GLU A 102 5.12 -17.58 -4.52
C GLU A 102 6.07 -17.94 -3.36
N LEU A 103 6.29 -17.03 -2.42
CA LEU A 103 7.15 -17.24 -1.26
C LEU A 103 6.63 -18.39 -0.39
N GLY A 104 5.32 -18.45 -0.12
CA GLY A 104 4.71 -19.56 0.61
C GLY A 104 4.97 -20.91 -0.06
N LYS A 105 4.97 -20.99 -1.40
CA LYS A 105 5.26 -22.23 -2.14
C LYS A 105 6.73 -22.63 -2.12
N LEU A 106 7.64 -21.68 -1.99
CA LEU A 106 9.09 -21.95 -1.95
C LEU A 106 9.54 -22.56 -0.62
N TYR A 107 8.79 -22.32 0.46
CA TYR A 107 9.14 -22.76 1.81
C TYR A 107 7.99 -23.52 2.49
N PRO A 108 7.47 -24.60 1.88
CA PRO A 108 6.24 -25.27 2.33
C PRO A 108 6.35 -25.86 3.73
N ASP A 109 7.55 -26.31 4.13
CA ASP A 109 7.80 -26.97 5.41
C ASP A 109 8.39 -26.03 6.48
N ASN A 110 8.44 -24.71 6.21
CA ASN A 110 8.93 -23.74 7.18
C ASN A 110 7.77 -22.98 7.82
N ASP A 111 7.34 -23.45 9.00
CA ASP A 111 6.19 -22.90 9.74
C ASP A 111 6.31 -21.39 10.02
N THR A 112 7.53 -20.89 10.28
CA THR A 112 7.74 -19.47 10.54
C THR A 112 7.48 -18.63 9.29
N ILE A 113 7.98 -19.08 8.14
CA ILE A 113 7.73 -18.41 6.86
C ILE A 113 6.26 -18.53 6.47
N GLN A 114 5.64 -19.70 6.66
CA GLN A 114 4.21 -19.88 6.38
C GLN A 114 3.34 -18.93 7.21
N LEU A 115 3.62 -18.84 8.52
CA LEU A 115 2.91 -17.93 9.40
C LEU A 115 3.09 -16.47 8.99
N LEU A 116 4.32 -16.05 8.67
CA LEU A 116 4.61 -14.70 8.22
C LEU A 116 3.91 -14.38 6.90
N VAL A 117 3.99 -15.26 5.90
CA VAL A 117 3.32 -15.12 4.61
C VAL A 117 1.81 -15.00 4.81
N HIS A 118 1.20 -15.87 5.63
CA HIS A 118 -0.23 -15.83 5.90
C HIS A 118 -0.65 -14.52 6.57
N HIS A 119 0.10 -14.07 7.58
CA HIS A 119 -0.16 -12.81 8.27
C HIS A 119 -0.14 -11.62 7.30
N VAL A 120 0.94 -11.49 6.52
CA VAL A 120 1.08 -10.37 5.58
C VAL A 120 0.03 -10.46 4.46
N TYR A 121 -0.36 -11.67 4.04
CA TYR A 121 -1.44 -11.88 3.08
C TYR A 121 -2.79 -11.36 3.58
N GLU A 122 -3.15 -11.66 4.84
CA GLU A 122 -4.38 -11.17 5.45
C GLU A 122 -4.40 -9.64 5.55
N GLU A 123 -3.29 -9.03 5.95
CA GLU A 123 -3.15 -7.58 6.01
C GLU A 123 -3.22 -6.92 4.63
N SER A 124 -2.59 -7.54 3.62
CA SER A 124 -2.68 -7.10 2.23
C SER A 124 -4.12 -7.21 1.71
N GLY A 125 -4.85 -8.26 2.10
CA GLY A 125 -6.27 -8.43 1.80
C GLY A 125 -7.16 -7.39 2.49
N TYR A 126 -6.84 -7.01 3.73
CA TYR A 126 -7.51 -5.91 4.43
C TYR A 126 -7.26 -4.57 3.73
N PHE A 127 -6.00 -4.28 3.36
CA PHE A 127 -5.67 -3.07 2.64
C PHE A 127 -6.38 -2.97 1.28
N MET A 128 -6.54 -4.08 0.55
CA MET A 128 -7.36 -4.13 -0.66
C MET A 128 -8.82 -3.68 -0.42
N ARG A 129 -9.42 -4.06 0.71
CA ARG A 129 -10.80 -3.67 1.06
C ARG A 129 -10.88 -2.17 1.38
N ILE A 130 -9.87 -1.61 2.02
CA ILE A 130 -9.74 -0.17 2.24
C ILE A 130 -9.68 0.57 0.91
N LEU A 131 -8.77 0.16 0.01
CA LEU A 131 -8.62 0.78 -1.31
C LEU A 131 -9.92 0.73 -2.11
N ALA A 132 -10.63 -0.41 -2.10
CA ALA A 132 -11.93 -0.54 -2.74
C ALA A 132 -12.99 0.40 -2.14
N THR A 133 -12.96 0.60 -0.82
CA THR A 133 -13.86 1.54 -0.12
C THR A 133 -13.56 2.98 -0.54
N ILE A 134 -12.28 3.39 -0.54
CA ILE A 134 -11.86 4.72 -1.00
C ILE A 134 -12.29 4.93 -2.46
N LYS A 135 -12.05 3.95 -3.34
CA LYS A 135 -12.46 4.05 -4.75
C LYS A 135 -13.96 4.30 -4.91
N LYS A 136 -14.77 3.58 -4.14
CA LYS A 136 -16.23 3.73 -4.16
C LYS A 136 -16.65 5.12 -3.67
N LEU A 137 -16.00 5.65 -2.64
CA LEU A 137 -16.28 7.01 -2.15
C LEU A 137 -15.94 8.08 -3.19
N MET A 138 -14.88 7.85 -3.97
CA MET A 138 -14.41 8.79 -4.98
C MET A 138 -15.16 8.67 -6.32
N SER A 139 -15.84 7.57 -6.60
CA SER A 139 -16.56 7.36 -7.88
C SER A 139 -17.99 7.95 -7.90
N VAL A 140 -18.38 8.71 -6.86
CA VAL A 140 -19.74 9.24 -6.63
C VAL A 140 -19.73 10.77 -6.71
#